data_AF-A0A2D4KN93-F1
#
_entry.id   AF-A0A2D4KN93-F1
#
_cell.length_a   1.000
_cell.length_b   1.000
_cell.length_c   1.000
_cell.angle_alpha   90.00
_cell.angle_beta   90.00
_cell.angle_gamma   90.00
#
_symmetry.space_group_name_H-M   'P 1'
#
loop_
_entity.id
_entity.type
_entity.pdbx_description
1 polymer ?
#
loop_
_entity_poly.entity_id
_entity_poly.type
_entity_poly.pdbx_seq_one_letter_code
_entity_poly.pdbx_strand_id
1 'polypeptide(L)'
;AGHSEAWPPRPPAGSGKSTYCSILVQHCETLNRSVQVVNLDPAAEHFDYDVMADIRELIEVDDVMEDDSLRFGPNGGLVFCMEYFANNFDWLEECLGHVEDDYILFDCPGQIELYTHLPVMKQFVEKLQQWEFHVCGVFLVDSQFMVESFKFISGAMAALSAMVSLEIPQVNVMSKMDLLSKKAKSEIEKYLDPDMYSALDDSTDLLKSRQFKKLTKAICGLIDDYSMVRFLPLDRSEAESINIVLQHIDFAIQYGEDLEFKEPKEKEEEKSSAFDEFFQDGVDE
;
A
#
# COMPACT_ATOMS: atom_id res chain seq x y z
N ALA A 1 20.69 -33.03 18.87
CA ALA A 1 19.59 -32.31 19.53
C ALA A 1 19.36 -31.05 18.74
N GLY A 2 18.34 -31.05 17.87
CA GLY A 2 18.03 -29.93 16.99
C GLY A 2 17.29 -28.86 17.78
N HIS A 3 17.85 -27.65 17.82
CA HIS A 3 17.17 -26.48 18.34
C HIS A 3 16.18 -25.98 17.28
N SER A 4 14.89 -26.08 17.60
CA SER A 4 13.81 -25.40 16.91
C SER A 4 13.81 -23.94 17.35
N GLU A 5 14.27 -23.04 16.49
CA GLU A 5 14.08 -21.59 16.66
C GLU A 5 12.70 -21.20 16.12
N ALA A 6 11.84 -20.73 17.01
CA ALA A 6 10.57 -20.11 16.69
C ALA A 6 10.79 -18.60 16.61
N TRP A 7 10.67 -18.01 15.42
CA TRP A 7 10.71 -16.57 15.18
C TRP A 7 9.27 -16.00 15.02
N PRO A 8 8.94 -14.79 15.53
CA PRO A 8 7.58 -14.24 15.59
C PRO A 8 7.09 -13.67 14.23
N PRO A 9 5.81 -13.21 14.12
CA PRO A 9 4.90 -13.57 13.03
C PRO A 9 5.12 -12.81 11.72
N ARG A 10 5.02 -13.55 10.62
CA ARG A 10 4.84 -13.08 9.25
C ARG A 10 3.70 -12.06 9.16
N PRO A 11 3.87 -10.87 8.55
CA PRO A 11 2.75 -10.19 7.92
C PRO A 11 2.27 -11.13 6.81
N PRO A 12 0.99 -11.50 6.76
CA PRO A 12 0.58 -12.57 5.87
C PRO A 12 0.47 -12.02 4.45
N ALA A 13 1.06 -12.74 3.48
CA ALA A 13 0.42 -12.88 2.18
C ALA A 13 -1.09 -13.07 2.39
N GLY A 14 -1.90 -12.20 1.78
CA GLY A 14 -3.35 -12.14 2.04
C GLY A 14 -3.81 -11.07 3.03
N SER A 15 -3.00 -10.05 3.36
CA SER A 15 -3.47 -8.84 4.06
C SER A 15 -4.50 -8.01 3.26
N GLY A 16 -4.62 -8.28 1.95
CA GLY A 16 -5.61 -7.67 1.07
C GLY A 16 -5.10 -6.48 0.25
N LYS A 17 -3.82 -6.48 -0.15
CA LYS A 17 -3.19 -5.40 -0.96
C LYS A 17 -3.88 -5.18 -2.30
N SER A 18 -3.95 -6.20 -3.14
CA SER A 18 -4.64 -6.10 -4.44
C SER A 18 -6.12 -5.76 -4.29
N THR A 19 -6.79 -6.30 -3.25
CA THR A 19 -8.16 -5.91 -2.91
C THR A 19 -8.28 -4.44 -2.51
N TYR A 20 -7.31 -3.92 -1.75
CA TYR A 20 -7.23 -2.51 -1.38
C TYR A 20 -7.02 -1.63 -2.60
N CYS A 21 -6.14 -2.02 -3.54
CA CYS A 21 -5.96 -1.30 -4.81
C CYS A 21 -7.27 -1.22 -5.60
N SER A 22 -7.97 -2.34 -5.78
CA SER A 22 -9.28 -2.38 -6.45
C SER A 22 -10.31 -1.43 -5.81
N ILE A 23 -10.41 -1.47 -4.48
CA ILE A 23 -11.33 -0.61 -3.72
C ILE A 23 -10.97 0.87 -3.89
N LEU A 24 -9.68 1.21 -3.83
CA LEU A 24 -9.23 2.59 -3.92
C LEU A 24 -9.43 3.15 -5.32
N VAL A 25 -9.16 2.37 -6.36
CA VAL A 25 -9.43 2.73 -7.77
C VAL A 25 -10.92 3.04 -7.95
N GLN A 26 -11.81 2.13 -7.55
CA GLN A 26 -13.26 2.34 -7.66
C GLN A 26 -13.74 3.57 -6.87
N HIS A 27 -13.16 3.81 -5.69
CA HIS A 27 -13.50 4.97 -4.87
C HIS A 27 -13.03 6.28 -5.54
N CYS A 28 -11.81 6.31 -6.09
CA CYS A 28 -11.26 7.47 -6.78
C CYS A 28 -11.99 7.77 -8.10
N GLU A 29 -12.42 6.76 -8.85
CA GLU A 29 -13.29 6.92 -10.02
C GLU A 29 -14.60 7.64 -9.65
N THR A 30 -15.18 7.28 -8.50
CA THR A 30 -16.40 7.93 -7.97
C THR A 30 -16.14 9.40 -7.59
N LEU A 31 -14.89 9.74 -7.23
CA LEU A 31 -14.44 11.10 -6.92
C LEU A 31 -13.91 11.86 -8.15
N ASN A 32 -14.05 11.29 -9.36
CA ASN A 32 -13.52 11.86 -10.61
C ASN A 32 -11.99 12.08 -10.61
N ARG A 33 -11.25 11.25 -9.87
CA ARG A 33 -9.78 11.26 -9.83
C ARG A 33 -9.23 10.12 -10.71
N SER A 34 -8.25 10.46 -11.56
CA SER A 34 -7.49 9.47 -12.34
C SER A 34 -6.52 8.73 -11.43
N VAL A 35 -6.61 7.40 -11.39
CA VAL A 35 -5.68 6.54 -10.66
C VAL A 35 -5.15 5.50 -11.61
N GLN A 36 -3.83 5.36 -11.64
CA GLN A 36 -3.12 4.35 -12.42
C GLN A 36 -2.56 3.30 -11.48
N VAL A 37 -2.62 2.02 -11.84
CA VAL A 37 -2.09 0.94 -11.00
C VAL A 37 -0.91 0.27 -11.70
N VAL A 38 0.18 0.08 -10.96
CA VAL A 38 1.36 -0.68 -11.38
C VAL A 38 1.45 -1.92 -10.52
N ASN A 39 1.50 -3.10 -11.15
CA ASN A 39 1.74 -4.35 -10.45
C ASN A 39 3.25 -4.62 -10.33
N LEU A 40 3.72 -4.76 -9.10
CA LEU A 40 5.09 -5.17 -8.78
C LEU A 40 5.12 -6.54 -8.07
N ASP A 41 3.99 -7.24 -7.91
CA ASP A 41 3.96 -8.60 -7.40
C ASP A 41 4.02 -9.63 -8.56
N PRO A 42 5.17 -10.30 -8.78
CA PRO A 42 5.31 -11.23 -9.90
C PRO A 42 4.64 -12.58 -9.62
N ALA A 43 4.10 -12.80 -8.41
CA ALA A 43 3.28 -13.97 -8.07
C ALA A 43 1.76 -13.66 -8.04
N ALA A 44 1.34 -12.51 -8.55
CA ALA A 44 -0.08 -12.18 -8.66
C ALA A 44 -0.78 -13.00 -9.76
N GLU A 45 -1.94 -13.60 -9.42
CA GLU A 45 -2.69 -14.47 -10.33
C GLU A 45 -3.79 -13.70 -11.12
N HIS A 46 -4.54 -12.82 -10.44
CA HIS A 46 -5.71 -12.13 -11.01
C HIS A 46 -5.86 -10.70 -10.49
N PHE A 47 -6.26 -9.78 -11.38
CA PHE A 47 -6.58 -8.39 -11.07
C PHE A 47 -8.02 -8.08 -11.48
N ASP A 48 -8.71 -7.29 -10.66
CA ASP A 48 -10.06 -6.76 -10.93
C ASP A 48 -10.01 -5.30 -11.42
N TYR A 49 -8.85 -4.84 -11.90
CA TYR A 49 -8.58 -3.46 -12.33
C TYR A 49 -7.58 -3.44 -13.49
N ASP A 50 -7.60 -2.35 -14.26
CA ASP A 50 -6.63 -2.13 -15.33
C ASP A 50 -5.27 -1.76 -14.74
N VAL A 51 -4.22 -2.44 -15.20
CA VAL A 51 -2.84 -2.24 -14.77
C VAL A 51 -2.08 -1.54 -15.89
N MET A 52 -1.43 -0.42 -15.56
CA MET A 52 -0.58 0.36 -16.47
C MET A 52 0.70 -0.40 -16.82
N ALA A 53 1.33 -1.00 -15.82
CA ALA A 53 2.57 -1.75 -15.97
C ALA A 53 2.57 -2.97 -15.05
N ASP A 54 2.95 -4.13 -15.59
CA ASP A 54 2.96 -5.39 -14.87
C ASP A 54 4.36 -6.00 -14.89
N ILE A 55 4.97 -6.18 -13.71
CA ILE A 55 6.30 -6.79 -13.57
C ILE A 55 6.41 -8.17 -14.22
N ARG A 56 5.28 -8.89 -14.40
CA ARG A 56 5.25 -10.19 -15.08
C ARG A 56 5.67 -10.09 -16.55
N GLU A 57 5.47 -8.93 -17.19
CA GLU A 57 5.97 -8.69 -18.55
C GLU A 57 7.51 -8.58 -18.60
N LEU A 58 8.13 -8.22 -17.48
CA LEU A 58 9.58 -8.16 -17.34
C LEU A 58 10.15 -9.51 -16.90
N ILE A 59 9.55 -10.14 -15.89
CA ILE A 59 10.00 -11.42 -15.31
C ILE A 59 8.87 -12.15 -14.58
N GLU A 60 8.63 -13.40 -14.94
CA GLU A 60 7.66 -14.28 -14.27
C GLU A 60 8.35 -15.20 -13.24
N VAL A 61 7.74 -15.40 -12.07
CA VAL A 61 8.30 -16.27 -11.01
C VAL A 61 8.35 -17.72 -11.45
N ASP A 62 7.35 -18.17 -12.22
CA ASP A 62 7.24 -19.55 -12.69
C ASP A 62 8.42 -19.89 -13.63
N ASP A 63 8.77 -19.00 -14.57
CA ASP A 63 9.93 -19.15 -15.46
C ASP A 63 11.25 -19.30 -14.67
N VAL A 64 11.41 -18.51 -13.61
CA VAL A 64 12.61 -18.55 -12.75
C VAL A 64 12.66 -19.84 -11.91
N MET A 65 11.50 -20.35 -11.50
CA MET A 65 11.39 -21.59 -10.72
C MET A 65 11.56 -22.84 -11.59
N GLU A 66 11.15 -22.80 -12.85
CA GLU A 66 11.32 -23.88 -13.83
C GLU A 66 12.75 -23.96 -14.40
N ASP A 67 13.58 -22.93 -14.20
CA ASP A 67 14.99 -22.96 -14.60
C ASP A 67 15.80 -23.96 -13.76
N ASP A 68 16.08 -25.12 -14.40
CA ASP A 68 16.88 -26.22 -13.86
C ASP A 68 18.29 -25.79 -13.39
N SER A 69 18.82 -24.66 -13.85
CA SER A 69 20.12 -24.13 -13.46
C SER A 69 20.11 -23.39 -12.11
N LEU A 70 18.98 -22.79 -11.74
CA LEU A 70 18.85 -21.94 -10.56
C LEU A 70 18.27 -22.70 -9.36
N ARG A 71 17.36 -23.65 -9.58
CA ARG A 71 16.74 -24.49 -8.53
C ARG A 71 16.21 -23.68 -7.33
N PHE A 72 15.60 -22.53 -7.59
CA PHE A 72 15.04 -21.72 -6.53
C PHE A 72 13.72 -22.29 -6.02
N GLY A 73 13.49 -22.18 -4.71
CA GLY A 73 12.15 -22.35 -4.14
C GLY A 73 11.30 -21.09 -4.36
N PRO A 74 10.00 -21.11 -4.03
CA PRO A 74 9.07 -19.99 -4.29
C PRO A 74 9.55 -18.63 -3.78
N ASN A 75 10.10 -18.60 -2.56
CA ASN A 75 10.64 -17.36 -1.98
C ASN A 75 11.97 -16.94 -2.65
N GLY A 76 12.78 -17.89 -3.10
CA GLY A 76 14.03 -17.60 -3.81
C GLY A 76 13.77 -17.02 -5.21
N GLY A 77 12.76 -17.54 -5.90
CA GLY A 77 12.30 -17.00 -7.18
C GLY A 77 11.81 -15.56 -7.04
N LEU A 78 10.97 -15.29 -6.03
CA LEU A 78 10.51 -13.92 -5.73
C LEU A 78 11.66 -12.94 -5.46
N VAL A 79 12.65 -13.35 -4.66
CA VAL A 79 13.84 -12.53 -4.40
C VAL A 79 14.59 -12.21 -5.70
N PHE A 80 14.79 -13.22 -6.55
CA PHE A 80 15.45 -13.05 -7.83
C PHE A 80 14.69 -12.10 -8.77
N CYS A 81 13.36 -12.24 -8.86
CA CYS A 81 12.52 -11.33 -9.65
C CYS A 81 12.68 -9.88 -9.18
N MET A 82 12.69 -9.64 -7.88
CA MET A 82 12.88 -8.30 -7.32
C MET A 82 14.29 -7.76 -7.55
N GLU A 83 15.32 -8.60 -7.45
CA GLU A 83 16.70 -8.19 -7.80
C GLU A 83 16.84 -7.87 -9.30
N TYR A 84 16.18 -8.64 -10.17
CA TYR A 84 16.16 -8.35 -11.60
C TYR A 84 15.45 -7.03 -11.89
N PHE A 85 14.30 -6.78 -11.27
CA PHE A 85 13.60 -5.50 -11.34
C PHE A 85 14.47 -4.33 -10.87
N ALA A 86 15.21 -4.49 -9.76
CA ALA A 86 16.12 -3.44 -9.26
C ALA A 86 17.24 -3.07 -10.26
N ASN A 87 17.62 -3.99 -11.14
CA ASN A 87 18.61 -3.73 -12.19
C ASN A 87 18.01 -3.13 -13.47
N ASN A 88 16.67 -3.07 -13.58
CA ASN A 88 15.96 -2.65 -14.78
C ASN A 88 14.88 -1.60 -14.46
N PHE A 89 15.18 -0.62 -13.61
CA PHE A 89 14.23 0.46 -13.33
C PHE A 89 13.89 1.30 -14.57
N ASP A 90 14.77 1.34 -15.57
CA ASP A 90 14.52 2.04 -16.84
C ASP A 90 13.27 1.51 -17.56
N TRP A 91 12.98 0.21 -17.45
CA TRP A 91 11.73 -0.37 -17.97
C TRP A 91 10.50 0.27 -17.33
N LEU A 92 10.53 0.45 -16.00
CA LEU A 92 9.42 1.09 -15.30
C LEU A 92 9.33 2.57 -15.64
N GLU A 93 10.45 3.26 -15.79
CA GLU A 93 10.48 4.67 -16.22
C GLU A 93 9.83 4.86 -17.60
N GLU A 94 10.11 3.95 -18.55
CA GLU A 94 9.49 3.94 -19.87
C GLU A 94 7.99 3.64 -19.81
N CYS A 95 7.57 2.69 -18.96
CA CYS A 95 6.17 2.35 -18.76
C CYS A 95 5.37 3.48 -18.10
N LEU A 96 5.95 4.16 -17.11
CA LEU A 96 5.36 5.33 -16.49
C LEU A 96 5.28 6.47 -17.52
N GLY A 97 6.35 6.76 -18.26
CA GLY A 97 6.37 7.84 -19.24
C GLY A 97 6.12 9.21 -18.59
N HIS A 98 5.61 10.18 -19.37
CA HIS A 98 5.25 11.51 -18.87
C HIS A 98 3.81 11.54 -18.37
N VAL A 99 3.57 10.99 -17.18
CA VAL A 99 2.27 11.14 -16.50
C VAL A 99 2.32 12.39 -15.61
N GLU A 100 1.68 13.47 -16.05
CA GLU A 100 1.54 14.69 -15.24
C GLU A 100 0.28 14.61 -14.37
N ASP A 101 0.48 14.72 -13.05
CA ASP A 101 -0.54 14.81 -11.98
C ASP A 101 -1.44 13.59 -11.73
N ASP A 102 -1.06 12.40 -12.17
CA ASP A 102 -1.86 11.19 -11.91
C ASP A 102 -1.44 10.51 -10.60
N TYR A 103 -2.44 9.99 -9.88
CA TYR A 103 -2.22 9.23 -8.66
C TYR A 103 -1.82 7.80 -9.03
N ILE A 104 -0.61 7.38 -8.66
CA ILE A 104 -0.10 6.04 -9.02
C ILE A 104 -0.09 5.12 -7.80
N LEU A 105 -0.75 3.97 -7.94
CA LEU A 105 -0.77 2.90 -6.96
C LEU A 105 0.19 1.79 -7.37
N PHE A 106 1.14 1.48 -6.50
CA PHE A 106 2.02 0.32 -6.67
C PHE A 106 1.50 -0.86 -5.83
N ASP A 107 1.04 -1.93 -6.48
CA ASP A 107 0.72 -3.19 -5.79
C ASP A 107 2.00 -4.01 -5.63
N CYS A 108 2.61 -3.88 -4.45
CA CYS A 108 3.90 -4.47 -4.16
C CYS A 108 3.78 -5.90 -3.60
N PRO A 109 4.83 -6.74 -3.70
CA PRO A 109 4.83 -8.10 -3.19
C PRO A 109 4.43 -8.21 -1.72
N GLY A 110 3.73 -9.29 -1.36
CA GLY A 110 3.23 -9.52 0.00
C GLY A 110 4.25 -9.99 1.05
N GLN A 111 5.47 -10.37 0.64
CA GLN A 111 6.47 -10.92 1.56
C GLN A 111 7.30 -9.81 2.20
N ILE A 112 7.25 -9.68 3.53
CA ILE A 112 7.97 -8.62 4.27
C ILE A 112 9.49 -8.75 4.17
N GLU A 113 9.98 -9.96 3.91
CA GLU A 113 11.40 -10.25 3.75
C GLU A 113 12.03 -9.41 2.63
N LEU A 114 11.25 -9.07 1.60
CA LEU A 114 11.67 -8.22 0.49
C LEU A 114 11.89 -6.75 0.89
N TYR A 115 11.29 -6.31 2.00
CA TYR A 115 11.37 -4.95 2.52
C TYR A 115 12.37 -4.80 3.66
N THR A 116 12.77 -5.92 4.28
CA THR A 116 13.60 -5.93 5.49
C THR A 116 15.01 -6.46 5.25
N HIS A 117 15.17 -7.46 4.38
CA HIS A 117 16.46 -8.12 4.15
C HIS A 117 17.12 -7.72 2.82
N LEU A 118 16.36 -7.16 1.88
CA LEU A 118 16.86 -6.72 0.59
C LEU A 118 16.71 -5.20 0.45
N PRO A 119 17.71 -4.50 -0.09
CA PRO A 119 17.62 -3.07 -0.31
C PRO A 119 16.75 -2.70 -1.52
N VAL A 120 16.17 -3.67 -2.23
CA VAL A 120 15.43 -3.44 -3.49
C VAL A 120 14.30 -2.43 -3.31
N MET A 121 13.45 -2.59 -2.30
CA MET A 121 12.34 -1.67 -2.08
C MET A 121 12.80 -0.28 -1.66
N LYS A 122 13.91 -0.18 -0.92
CA LYS A 122 14.52 1.11 -0.57
C LYS A 122 15.07 1.80 -1.83
N GLN A 123 15.83 1.08 -2.66
CA GLN A 123 16.34 1.60 -3.93
C GLN A 123 15.22 2.03 -4.87
N PHE A 124 14.14 1.26 -4.92
CA PHE A 124 12.96 1.60 -5.71
C PHE A 124 12.33 2.92 -5.25
N VAL A 125 12.13 3.09 -3.94
CA VAL A 125 11.61 4.34 -3.37
C VAL A 125 12.54 5.53 -3.63
N GLU A 126 13.86 5.35 -3.45
CA GLU A 126 14.86 6.37 -3.78
C GLU A 126 14.81 6.76 -5.26
N LYS A 127 14.56 5.79 -6.15
CA LYS A 127 14.45 6.01 -7.59
C LYS A 127 13.19 6.79 -7.95
N LEU A 128 12.04 6.45 -7.35
CA LEU A 128 10.80 7.23 -7.51
C LEU A 128 10.99 8.69 -7.06
N GLN A 129 11.68 8.91 -5.94
CA GLN A 129 11.98 10.27 -5.46
C GLN A 129 12.92 11.03 -6.42
N GLN A 130 13.87 10.34 -7.07
CA GLN A 130 14.72 10.94 -8.10
C GLN A 130 13.94 11.36 -9.35
N TRP A 131 12.86 10.64 -9.66
CA TRP A 131 11.90 10.99 -10.71
C TRP A 131 10.85 12.00 -10.25
N GLU A 132 11.10 12.68 -9.12
CA GLU A 132 10.25 13.75 -8.56
C GLU A 132 8.86 13.29 -8.09
N PHE A 133 8.67 11.99 -7.80
CA PHE A 133 7.43 11.52 -7.17
C PHE A 133 7.39 11.79 -5.67
N HIS A 134 6.23 12.25 -5.18
CA HIS A 134 5.91 12.28 -3.76
C HIS A 134 5.42 10.89 -3.30
N VAL A 135 6.28 10.17 -2.57
CA VAL A 135 6.02 8.77 -2.20
C VAL A 135 5.49 8.66 -0.77
N CYS A 136 4.41 7.90 -0.58
CA CYS A 136 3.92 7.46 0.73
C CYS A 136 3.73 5.94 0.76
N GLY A 137 4.18 5.30 1.84
CA GLY A 137 3.98 3.88 2.07
C GLY A 137 2.65 3.60 2.77
N VAL A 138 1.86 2.65 2.25
CA VAL A 138 0.64 2.17 2.94
C VAL A 138 0.92 0.80 3.55
N PHE A 139 0.98 0.73 4.88
CA PHE A 139 1.25 -0.52 5.59
C PHE A 139 -0.04 -1.19 6.05
N LEU A 140 -0.49 -2.20 5.29
CA LEU A 140 -1.70 -2.97 5.59
C LEU A 140 -1.42 -4.10 6.59
N VAL A 141 -2.17 -4.11 7.69
CA VAL A 141 -2.17 -5.20 8.68
C VAL A 141 -3.57 -5.78 8.82
N ASP A 142 -3.71 -7.10 8.75
CA ASP A 142 -5.01 -7.75 8.96
C ASP A 142 -5.43 -7.62 10.44
N SER A 143 -6.60 -7.02 10.65
CA SER A 143 -7.13 -6.68 11.96
C SER A 143 -7.34 -7.87 12.89
N GLN A 144 -7.52 -9.09 12.37
CA GLN A 144 -7.64 -10.31 13.20
C GLN A 144 -6.35 -10.61 13.97
N PHE A 145 -5.20 -10.18 13.45
CA PHE A 145 -3.92 -10.30 14.14
C PHE A 145 -3.67 -9.19 15.15
N MET A 146 -4.54 -8.18 15.26
CA MET A 146 -4.34 -7.03 16.16
C MET A 146 -5.26 -7.04 17.38
N VAL A 147 -6.11 -8.06 17.55
CA VAL A 147 -7.11 -8.12 18.64
C VAL A 147 -6.49 -8.25 20.03
N GLU A 148 -5.36 -8.97 20.15
CA GLU A 148 -4.68 -9.19 21.43
C GLU A 148 -3.55 -8.17 21.62
N SER A 149 -3.37 -7.66 22.85
CA SER A 149 -2.42 -6.58 23.14
C SER A 149 -0.98 -6.91 22.73
N PHE A 150 -0.52 -8.14 22.93
CA PHE A 150 0.81 -8.57 22.51
C PHE A 150 0.98 -8.57 20.98
N LYS A 151 -0.07 -8.97 20.27
CA LYS A 151 -0.04 -9.02 18.81
C LYS A 151 -0.14 -7.62 18.23
N PHE A 152 -0.93 -6.74 18.86
CA PHE A 152 -0.96 -5.31 18.55
C PHE A 152 0.43 -4.67 18.69
N ILE A 153 1.11 -4.88 19.82
CA ILE A 153 2.48 -4.37 20.03
C ILE A 153 3.44 -4.92 18.96
N SER A 154 3.32 -6.21 18.62
CA SER A 154 4.13 -6.79 17.54
C SER A 154 3.85 -6.16 16.18
N GLY A 155 2.59 -5.88 15.85
CA GLY A 155 2.20 -5.22 14.61
C GLY A 155 2.68 -3.76 14.56
N ALA A 156 2.58 -3.03 15.66
CA ALA A 156 3.11 -1.67 15.78
C ALA A 156 4.63 -1.63 15.60
N MET A 157 5.35 -2.58 16.20
CA MET A 157 6.79 -2.70 16.00
C MET A 157 7.18 -3.05 14.56
N ALA A 158 6.41 -3.93 13.90
CA ALA A 158 6.64 -4.25 12.49
C ALA A 158 6.41 -3.03 11.59
N ALA A 159 5.35 -2.27 11.84
CA ALA A 159 5.07 -1.02 11.14
C ALA A 159 6.20 0.01 11.32
N LEU A 160 6.70 0.19 12.55
CA LEU A 160 7.86 1.06 12.84
C LEU A 160 9.11 0.58 12.12
N SER A 161 9.36 -0.72 12.11
CA SER A 161 10.51 -1.28 11.41
C SER A 161 10.44 -0.98 9.92
N ALA A 162 9.29 -1.16 9.28
CA ALA A 162 9.10 -0.85 7.87
C ALA A 162 9.30 0.65 7.57
N MET A 163 8.77 1.52 8.43
CA MET A 163 8.91 2.97 8.31
C MET A 163 10.39 3.40 8.38
N VAL A 164 11.16 2.84 9.31
CA VAL A 164 12.59 3.11 9.42
C VAL A 164 13.38 2.52 8.26
N SER A 165 12.99 1.35 7.73
CA SER A 165 13.67 0.71 6.61
C SER A 165 13.47 1.45 5.28
N LEU A 166 12.27 1.99 5.03
CA LEU A 166 11.94 2.67 3.77
C LEU A 166 12.19 4.18 3.80
N GLU A 167 12.33 4.79 4.99
CA GLU A 167 12.65 6.22 5.17
C GLU A 167 11.63 7.18 4.49
N ILE A 168 10.35 6.78 4.43
CA ILE A 168 9.25 7.56 3.84
C ILE A 168 8.08 7.74 4.81
N PRO A 169 7.22 8.76 4.58
CA PRO A 169 5.93 8.85 5.26
C PRO A 169 5.13 7.57 5.06
N GLN A 170 4.64 6.98 6.17
CA GLN A 170 3.90 5.73 6.13
C GLN A 170 2.54 5.87 6.83
N VAL A 171 1.48 5.49 6.13
CA VAL A 171 0.11 5.37 6.67
C VAL A 171 -0.14 3.92 7.06
N ASN A 172 -0.39 3.66 8.34
CA ASN A 172 -0.69 2.31 8.82
C ASN A 172 -2.19 2.06 8.78
N VAL A 173 -2.61 0.95 8.18
CA VAL A 173 -4.01 0.64 7.96
C VAL A 173 -4.32 -0.76 8.47
N MET A 174 -5.40 -0.89 9.24
CA MET A 174 -5.94 -2.17 9.66
C MET A 174 -7.00 -2.63 8.67
N SER A 175 -6.71 -3.66 7.89
CA SER A 175 -7.63 -4.22 6.90
C SER A 175 -8.62 -5.22 7.50
N LYS A 176 -9.66 -5.54 6.72
CA LYS A 176 -10.68 -6.56 7.04
C LYS A 176 -11.46 -6.31 8.33
N MET A 177 -11.69 -5.05 8.67
CA MET A 177 -12.49 -4.70 9.85
C MET A 177 -13.91 -5.26 9.76
N ASP A 178 -14.44 -5.50 8.55
CA ASP A 178 -15.74 -6.14 8.31
C ASP A 178 -15.84 -7.56 8.87
N LEU A 179 -14.72 -8.29 8.95
CA LEU A 179 -14.69 -9.68 9.42
C LEU A 179 -14.69 -9.81 10.96
N LEU A 180 -14.52 -8.71 11.68
CA LEU A 180 -14.44 -8.72 13.13
C LEU A 180 -15.80 -8.75 13.80
N SER A 181 -15.91 -9.59 14.84
CA SER A 181 -17.07 -9.55 15.74
C SER A 181 -17.16 -8.20 16.47
N LYS A 182 -18.37 -7.79 16.88
CA LYS A 182 -18.58 -6.55 17.66
C LYS A 182 -17.69 -6.46 18.91
N LYS A 183 -17.45 -7.60 19.57
CA LYS A 183 -16.55 -7.67 20.73
C LYS A 183 -15.10 -7.37 20.33
N ALA A 184 -14.62 -7.96 19.24
CA ALA A 184 -13.26 -7.74 18.75
C ALA A 184 -13.06 -6.29 18.26
N LYS A 185 -14.06 -5.70 17.59
CA LYS A 185 -14.03 -4.26 17.21
C LYS A 185 -13.85 -3.37 18.43
N SER A 186 -14.64 -3.59 19.49
CA SER A 186 -14.52 -2.82 20.74
C SER A 186 -13.18 -3.02 21.45
N GLU A 187 -12.54 -4.19 21.35
CA GLU A 187 -11.18 -4.37 21.88
C GLU A 187 -10.14 -3.60 21.05
N ILE A 188 -10.28 -3.55 19.73
CA ILE A 188 -9.36 -2.81 18.86
C ILE A 188 -9.53 -1.30 19.03
N GLU A 189 -10.75 -0.80 19.20
CA GLU A 189 -11.03 0.61 19.44
C GLU A 189 -10.24 1.18 20.62
N LYS A 190 -9.97 0.37 21.65
CA LYS A 190 -9.12 0.76 22.79
C LYS A 190 -7.66 1.05 22.40
N TYR A 191 -7.18 0.44 21.32
CA TYR A 191 -5.84 0.67 20.78
C TYR A 191 -5.81 1.78 19.72
N LEU A 192 -6.96 2.22 19.22
CA LEU A 192 -7.07 3.31 18.26
C LEU A 192 -7.16 4.69 18.94
N ASP A 193 -7.45 4.72 20.23
CA ASP A 193 -7.55 5.94 21.04
C ASP A 193 -6.15 6.50 21.39
N PRO A 194 -5.95 7.83 21.44
CA PRO A 194 -4.65 8.44 21.79
C PRO A 194 -4.15 8.03 23.18
N ASP A 195 -5.06 7.65 24.08
CA ASP A 195 -4.76 7.19 25.44
C ASP A 195 -4.49 5.67 25.54
N MET A 196 -4.18 5.02 24.41
CA MET A 196 -3.89 3.57 24.28
C MET A 196 -3.00 3.01 25.40
N TYR A 197 -2.03 3.77 25.89
CA TYR A 197 -1.07 3.31 26.90
C TYR A 197 -1.67 3.13 28.29
N SER A 198 -2.74 3.86 28.63
CA SER A 198 -3.48 3.61 29.87
C SER A 198 -4.13 2.22 29.88
N ALA A 199 -4.64 1.77 28.73
CA ALA A 199 -5.21 0.44 28.54
C ALA A 199 -4.13 -0.66 28.50
N LEU A 200 -2.93 -0.34 27.98
CA LEU A 200 -1.78 -1.25 28.01
C LEU A 200 -1.21 -1.42 29.42
N ASP A 201 -1.23 -0.38 30.27
CA ASP A 201 -0.76 -0.45 31.66
C ASP A 201 -1.68 -1.33 32.52
N ASP A 202 -3.01 -1.26 32.33
CA ASP A 202 -3.97 -2.23 32.91
C ASP A 202 -3.75 -3.65 32.37
N SER A 203 -3.36 -3.76 31.10
CA SER A 203 -2.99 -5.05 30.49
C SER A 203 -1.65 -5.58 31.03
N THR A 204 -0.79 -4.74 31.64
CA THR A 204 0.48 -5.20 32.25
C THR A 204 0.28 -6.17 33.41
N ASP A 205 -0.89 -6.14 34.06
CA ASP A 205 -1.27 -7.14 35.06
C ASP A 205 -1.79 -8.45 34.42
N LEU A 206 -2.24 -8.40 33.16
CA LEU A 206 -2.53 -9.57 32.32
C LEU A 206 -1.29 -10.16 31.62
N LEU A 207 -0.19 -9.40 31.54
CA LEU A 207 1.11 -9.90 31.06
C LEU A 207 1.69 -10.88 32.10
N LYS A 208 1.23 -12.13 32.06
CA LYS A 208 1.54 -13.23 33.01
C LYS A 208 3.04 -13.53 33.21
N SER A 209 3.95 -12.89 32.48
CA SER A 209 5.40 -13.04 32.68
C SER A 209 5.98 -11.88 33.49
N ARG A 210 6.19 -12.11 34.79
CA ARG A 210 7.01 -11.22 35.63
C ARG A 210 8.43 -11.00 35.08
N GLN A 211 8.91 -11.88 34.21
CA GLN A 211 10.28 -11.85 33.68
C GLN A 211 10.47 -10.76 32.61
N PHE A 212 9.45 -10.44 31.81
CA PHE A 212 9.57 -9.49 30.68
C PHE A 212 8.94 -8.12 30.91
N LYS A 213 8.41 -7.84 32.12
CA LYS A 213 7.71 -6.58 32.43
C LYS A 213 8.54 -5.32 32.12
N LYS A 214 9.86 -5.35 32.37
CA LYS A 214 10.76 -4.23 32.03
C LYS A 214 10.90 -4.02 30.53
N LEU A 215 11.00 -5.11 29.77
CA LEU A 215 11.10 -5.07 28.30
C LEU A 215 9.80 -4.53 27.69
N THR A 216 8.65 -5.06 28.12
CA THR A 216 7.36 -4.59 27.60
C THR A 216 7.16 -3.10 27.91
N LYS A 217 7.53 -2.65 29.12
CA LYS A 217 7.46 -1.22 29.45
C LYS A 217 8.35 -0.35 28.56
N ALA A 218 9.57 -0.81 28.25
CA ALA A 218 10.47 -0.10 27.35
C ALA A 218 9.95 -0.06 25.91
N ILE A 219 9.36 -1.16 25.43
CA ILE A 219 8.74 -1.22 24.10
C ILE A 219 7.52 -0.30 24.04
N CYS A 220 6.63 -0.33 25.05
CA CYS A 220 5.49 0.58 25.09
C CYS A 220 5.95 2.04 25.13
N GLY A 221 6.98 2.36 25.92
CA GLY A 221 7.57 3.70 25.93
C GLY A 221 8.11 4.13 24.57
N LEU A 222 8.78 3.23 23.84
CA LEU A 222 9.24 3.51 22.48
C LEU A 222 8.07 3.81 21.53
N ILE A 223 7.00 3.03 21.56
CA ILE A 223 5.85 3.26 20.68
C ILE A 223 5.15 4.58 21.08
N ASP A 224 5.14 4.94 22.36
CA ASP A 224 4.55 6.18 22.89
C ASP A 224 5.37 7.42 22.48
N ASP A 225 6.67 7.39 22.75
CA ASP A 225 7.64 8.43 22.40
C ASP A 225 7.61 8.73 20.90
N TYR A 226 7.38 7.70 20.08
CA TYR A 226 7.31 7.87 18.65
C TYR A 226 5.94 8.35 18.17
N SER A 227 4.82 8.22 18.94
CA SER A 227 3.45 8.73 18.67
C SER A 227 2.91 8.60 17.22
N MET A 228 3.65 7.93 16.33
CA MET A 228 3.53 7.98 14.88
C MET A 228 2.81 6.77 14.32
N VAL A 229 2.66 5.71 15.12
CA VAL A 229 2.02 4.47 14.66
C VAL A 229 0.54 4.51 14.95
N ARG A 230 -0.16 5.46 14.34
CA ARG A 230 -1.62 5.42 14.31
C ARG A 230 -2.06 4.46 13.22
N PHE A 231 -2.90 3.51 13.59
CA PHE A 231 -3.57 2.65 12.63
C PHE A 231 -4.93 3.25 12.25
N LEU A 232 -5.23 3.28 10.96
CA LEU A 232 -6.54 3.66 10.43
C LEU A 232 -7.35 2.39 10.17
N PRO A 233 -8.57 2.25 10.72
CA PRO A 233 -9.43 1.12 10.41
C PRO A 233 -9.94 1.23 8.97
N LEU A 234 -9.80 0.15 8.19
CA LEU A 234 -10.34 0.02 6.85
C LEU A 234 -11.45 -1.05 6.81
N ASP A 235 -12.67 -0.60 6.53
CA ASP A 235 -13.82 -1.45 6.22
C ASP A 235 -14.23 -1.24 4.76
N ARG A 236 -14.11 -2.30 3.95
CA ARG A 236 -14.45 -2.26 2.52
C ARG A 236 -15.93 -1.97 2.24
N SER A 237 -16.80 -2.17 3.23
CA SER A 237 -18.24 -1.93 3.09
C SER A 237 -18.60 -0.47 3.36
N GLU A 238 -17.67 0.32 3.90
CA GLU A 238 -17.91 1.68 4.39
C GLU A 238 -17.05 2.69 3.61
N ALA A 239 -17.69 3.45 2.73
CA ALA A 239 -17.01 4.45 1.90
C ALA A 239 -16.30 5.55 2.72
N GLU A 240 -16.85 5.92 3.88
CA GLU A 240 -16.24 6.90 4.79
C GLU A 240 -14.88 6.43 5.31
N SER A 241 -14.75 5.14 5.63
CA SER A 241 -13.49 4.54 6.08
C SER A 241 -12.41 4.62 5.00
N ILE A 242 -12.77 4.35 3.74
CA ILE A 242 -11.87 4.47 2.59
C ILE A 242 -11.45 5.94 2.37
N ASN A 243 -12.41 6.87 2.46
CA ASN A 243 -12.16 8.30 2.30
C ASN A 243 -11.21 8.85 3.39
N ILE A 244 -11.36 8.41 4.65
CA ILE A 244 -10.44 8.78 5.73
C ILE A 244 -9.01 8.32 5.41
N VAL A 245 -8.84 7.08 4.95
CA VAL A 245 -7.52 6.56 4.56
C VAL A 245 -6.95 7.37 3.40
N LEU A 246 -7.75 7.66 2.37
CA LEU A 246 -7.33 8.47 1.23
C LEU A 246 -6.91 9.88 1.65
N GLN A 247 -7.67 10.56 2.51
CA GLN A 247 -7.32 11.89 3.04
C GLN A 247 -5.99 11.89 3.80
N HIS A 248 -5.72 10.85 4.58
CA HIS A 248 -4.44 10.72 5.28
C HIS A 248 -3.27 10.51 4.31
N ILE A 249 -3.48 9.78 3.21
CA ILE A 249 -2.47 9.60 2.16
C ILE A 249 -2.27 10.91 1.40
N ASP A 250 -3.35 11.57 0.97
CA ASP A 250 -3.33 12.87 0.30
C ASP A 250 -2.52 13.89 1.12
N PHE A 251 -2.75 13.95 2.44
CA PHE A 251 -1.97 14.80 3.33
C PHE A 251 -0.49 14.41 3.40
N ALA A 252 -0.17 13.11 3.40
CA ALA A 252 1.21 12.62 3.46
C ALA A 252 2.01 12.89 2.18
N ILE A 253 1.36 12.85 1.00
CA ILE A 253 1.98 13.16 -0.30
C ILE A 253 1.77 14.61 -0.73
N GLN A 254 1.10 15.43 0.09
CA GLN A 254 0.71 16.81 -0.24
C GLN A 254 -0.12 16.96 -1.52
N TYR A 255 -0.96 15.95 -1.79
CA TYR A 255 -1.81 15.93 -2.96
C TYR A 255 -2.76 17.14 -2.96
N GLY A 256 -2.69 17.95 -4.02
CA GLY A 256 -3.56 19.11 -4.20
C GLY A 256 -3.05 20.44 -3.67
N GLU A 257 -1.86 20.50 -3.05
CA GLU A 257 -1.21 21.79 -2.74
C GLU A 257 -0.61 22.44 -4.00
N ASP A 258 -0.18 21.62 -4.97
CA ASP A 258 0.43 22.06 -6.23
C ASP A 258 -0.44 21.85 -7.48
N LEU A 259 -1.73 21.51 -7.30
CA LEU A 259 -2.65 21.40 -8.44
C LEU A 259 -2.88 22.80 -9.04
N GLU A 260 -2.15 23.10 -10.12
CA GLU A 260 -2.52 24.21 -11.00
C GLU A 260 -3.96 24.00 -11.49
N PHE A 261 -4.71 25.09 -11.56
CA PHE A 261 -6.11 25.06 -11.97
C PHE A 261 -6.18 24.54 -13.42
N LYS A 262 -6.46 23.25 -13.61
CA LYS A 262 -6.67 22.68 -14.94
C LYS A 262 -7.90 23.36 -15.54
N GLU A 263 -7.69 24.26 -16.49
CA GLU A 263 -8.77 24.86 -17.26
C GLU A 263 -9.64 23.70 -17.81
N PRO A 264 -10.97 23.78 -17.67
CA PRO A 264 -11.83 22.74 -18.21
C PRO A 264 -11.48 22.59 -19.69
N LYS A 265 -11.02 21.40 -20.10
CA LYS A 265 -10.80 21.09 -21.51
C LYS A 265 -12.06 21.50 -22.25
N GLU A 266 -11.97 22.56 -23.06
CA GLU A 266 -13.04 22.92 -23.98
C GLU A 266 -13.35 21.63 -24.73
N LYS A 267 -14.56 21.11 -24.56
CA LYS A 267 -15.05 20.11 -25.50
C LYS A 267 -14.94 20.80 -26.83
N GLU A 268 -14.01 20.37 -27.68
CA GLU A 268 -14.12 20.60 -29.10
C GLU A 268 -15.47 20.01 -29.47
N GLU A 269 -16.50 20.85 -29.46
CA GLU A 269 -17.71 20.58 -30.19
C GLU A 269 -17.22 20.30 -31.60
N GLU A 270 -17.33 19.05 -32.01
CA GLU A 270 -17.30 18.68 -33.41
C GLU A 270 -18.19 19.71 -34.12
N LYS A 271 -17.55 20.70 -34.75
CA LYS A 271 -18.20 21.54 -35.74
C LYS A 271 -18.47 20.59 -36.90
N SER A 272 -19.56 19.84 -36.73
CA SER A 272 -20.20 19.11 -37.79
C SER A 272 -20.32 20.08 -38.96
N SER A 273 -19.79 19.64 -40.08
CA SER A 273 -19.71 20.33 -41.36
C SER A 273 -21.08 20.59 -42.00
N ALA A 274 -22.11 20.87 -41.20
CA ALA A 274 -23.50 21.00 -41.62
C ALA A 274 -23.96 22.46 -41.83
N PHE A 275 -23.10 23.46 -41.57
CA PHE A 275 -23.46 24.87 -41.76
C PHE A 275 -23.09 25.42 -43.16
N ASP A 276 -22.19 24.76 -43.90
CA ASP A 276 -21.77 25.20 -45.25
C ASP A 276 -22.63 24.63 -46.40
N GLU A 277 -23.46 23.61 -46.15
CA GLU A 277 -24.38 23.06 -47.18
C GLU A 277 -25.73 23.79 -47.25
N PHE A 278 -26.09 24.65 -46.28
CA PHE A 278 -27.41 25.29 -46.26
C PHE A 278 -27.49 26.63 -47.03
N PHE A 279 -26.36 27.16 -47.49
CA PHE A 279 -26.29 28.45 -48.21
C PHE A 279 -25.79 28.37 -49.66
N GLN A 280 -25.65 27.18 -50.24
CA GLN A 280 -25.26 27.04 -51.66
C GLN A 280 -26.42 26.77 -52.64
N ASP A 281 -27.63 26.45 -52.19
CA ASP A 281 -28.78 26.21 -53.08
C ASP A 281 -29.73 27.41 -53.16
N GLY A 282 -29.25 28.55 -53.68
CA GLY A 282 -30.08 29.75 -53.74
C GLY A 282 -29.62 30.91 -54.60
N VAL A 283 -28.85 30.69 -55.68
CA VAL A 283 -28.74 31.66 -56.79
C VAL A 283 -28.56 30.90 -58.11
N ASP A 284 -29.67 30.50 -58.72
CA ASP A 284 -29.80 30.30 -60.17
C ASP A 284 -31.30 30.31 -60.53
N GLU A 285 -31.82 31.52 -60.81
CA GLU A 285 -32.81 31.85 -61.86
C GLU A 285 -33.02 33.37 -61.94
#